data_AF-A0A8K0IIA6-F1
#
_entry.id   AF-A0A8K0IIA6-F1
#
_cell.length_a   1.000
_cell.length_b   1.000
_cell.length_c   1.000
_cell.angle_alpha   90.00
_cell.angle_beta   90.00
_cell.angle_gamma   90.00
#
_symmetry.space_group_name_H-M   'P 1'
#
loop_
_entity.id
_entity.type
_entity.pdbx_description
1 polymer ?
#
loop_
_entity_poly.entity_id
_entity_poly.type
_entity_poly.pdbx_seq_one_letter_code
_entity_poly.pdbx_strand_id
1 'polypeptide(L)'
;MVKSVVGEETQLKSAEDRLFQSSVPAQVGLIVGKLSSDSNRGFVYDLITTPPTDGGGPACSLRSEGGGRDDKKKVSKGGKPSAEPSLVIDGDWVAEHARQVSRMLLGGMNVVGIYIWASEASFKATTPSILAQAVRLVAQAASWYNSEFDESLLIHISYSPRRSTTFGSSMKQSATP
;
A
#
# COMPACT_ATOMS: atom_id res chain seq x y z
N MET A 1 21.19 -9.48 -0.62
CA MET A 1 21.05 -10.00 0.77
C MET A 1 19.56 -9.92 1.11
N VAL A 2 18.94 -10.98 1.64
CA VAL A 2 17.48 -10.98 1.92
C VAL A 2 17.28 -10.60 3.38
N LYS A 3 16.64 -9.46 3.65
CA LYS A 3 16.26 -9.05 5.01
C LYS A 3 14.93 -9.68 5.41
N SER A 4 14.84 -10.17 6.63
CA SER A 4 13.59 -10.63 7.23
C SER A 4 12.85 -9.42 7.81
N VAL A 5 11.56 -9.27 7.52
CA VAL A 5 10.73 -8.20 8.10
C VAL A 5 9.72 -8.83 9.04
N VAL A 6 9.71 -8.41 10.30
CA VAL A 6 8.79 -8.90 11.34
C VAL A 6 7.74 -7.82 11.58
N GLY A 7 6.48 -8.13 11.29
CA GLY A 7 5.35 -7.23 11.55
C GLY A 7 4.71 -7.51 12.91
N GLU A 8 4.22 -6.47 13.58
CA GLU A 8 3.32 -6.61 14.72
C GLU A 8 1.96 -7.14 14.24
N GLU A 9 1.69 -8.43 14.47
CA GLU A 9 0.56 -9.15 13.89
C GLU A 9 -0.81 -8.56 14.27
N THR A 10 -0.96 -8.05 15.49
CA THR A 10 -2.20 -7.44 15.98
C THR A 10 -2.55 -6.15 15.24
N GLN A 11 -1.56 -5.28 15.04
CA GLN A 11 -1.74 -4.01 14.36
C GLN A 11 -1.93 -4.20 12.86
N LEU A 12 -1.17 -5.11 12.26
CA LEU A 12 -1.28 -5.41 10.84
C LEU A 12 -2.67 -5.99 10.50
N LYS A 13 -3.17 -6.93 11.31
CA LYS A 13 -4.53 -7.48 11.16
C LYS A 13 -5.61 -6.43 11.33
N SER A 14 -5.49 -5.56 12.33
CA SER A 14 -6.43 -4.46 12.54
C SER A 14 -6.47 -3.50 11.33
N ALA A 15 -5.30 -3.17 10.77
CA ALA A 15 -5.21 -2.35 9.57
C ALA A 15 -5.83 -3.05 8.34
N GLU A 16 -5.58 -4.35 8.17
CA GLU A 16 -6.21 -5.16 7.12
C GLU A 16 -7.74 -5.18 7.26
N ASP A 17 -8.26 -5.47 8.46
CA ASP A 17 -9.71 -5.50 8.71
C ASP A 17 -10.39 -4.16 8.38
N ARG A 18 -9.74 -3.04 8.72
CA ARG A 18 -10.19 -1.70 8.34
C ARG A 18 -10.23 -1.51 6.83
N LEU A 19 -9.23 -1.99 6.10
CA LEU A 19 -9.20 -1.93 4.64
C LEU A 19 -10.32 -2.77 4.02
N PHE A 20 -10.56 -3.98 4.53
CA PHE A 20 -11.67 -4.83 4.08
C PHE A 20 -13.04 -4.17 4.32
N GLN A 21 -13.20 -3.43 5.42
CA GLN A 21 -14.44 -2.70 5.74
C GLN A 21 -14.60 -1.39 4.96
N SER A 22 -13.50 -0.81 4.46
CA SER A 22 -13.48 0.53 3.85
C SER A 22 -14.28 0.65 2.55
N SER A 23 -14.60 -0.47 1.88
CA SER A 23 -15.25 -0.54 0.55
C SER A 23 -14.51 0.23 -0.57
N VAL A 24 -13.27 0.69 -0.32
CA VAL A 24 -12.48 1.45 -1.29
C VAL A 24 -11.80 0.50 -2.30
N PRO A 25 -11.88 0.78 -3.61
CA PRO A 25 -11.33 -0.09 -4.65
C PRO A 25 -9.80 -0.02 -4.77
N ALA A 26 -9.17 1.08 -4.35
CA ALA A 26 -7.73 1.19 -4.29
C ALA A 26 -7.32 2.20 -3.22
N GLN A 27 -6.28 1.89 -2.46
CA GLN A 27 -5.76 2.79 -1.44
C GLN A 27 -4.24 2.64 -1.35
N VAL A 28 -3.58 3.72 -0.94
CA VAL A 28 -2.15 3.76 -0.64
C VAL A 28 -1.96 4.30 0.76
N GLY A 29 -0.94 3.83 1.45
CA GLY A 29 -0.57 4.34 2.76
C GLY A 29 0.90 4.11 3.07
N LEU A 30 1.28 4.53 4.27
CA LEU A 30 2.66 4.50 4.74
C LEU A 30 2.87 3.29 5.65
N ILE A 31 4.09 2.76 5.62
CA ILE A 31 4.53 1.72 6.55
C ILE A 31 5.41 2.39 7.58
N VAL A 32 5.03 2.26 8.85
CA VAL A 32 5.84 2.75 9.98
C VAL A 32 6.57 1.57 10.60
N GLY A 33 7.88 1.75 10.77
CA GLY A 33 8.75 0.67 11.15
C GLY A 33 10.12 1.12 11.59
N LYS A 34 10.99 0.13 11.77
CA LYS A 34 12.42 0.33 11.98
C LYS A 34 13.17 -0.66 11.10
N LEU A 35 13.89 -0.12 10.12
CA LEU A 35 14.89 -0.87 9.38
C LEU A 35 16.25 -0.59 10.01
N SER A 36 17.13 -1.59 10.02
CA SER A 36 18.50 -1.43 10.47
C SER A 36 19.42 -1.95 9.39
N SER A 37 20.47 -1.19 9.06
CA SER A 37 21.46 -1.59 8.06
C SER A 37 22.38 -2.68 8.59
N ASP A 38 22.69 -2.64 9.89
CA ASP A 38 23.55 -3.61 10.58
C ASP A 38 22.85 -4.94 10.90
N SER A 39 21.52 -4.96 10.85
CA SER A 39 20.71 -6.14 11.13
C SER A 39 20.03 -6.62 9.86
N ASN A 40 20.07 -7.94 9.63
CA ASN A 40 19.28 -8.56 8.56
C ASN A 40 17.78 -8.66 8.91
N ARG A 41 17.32 -7.91 9.91
CA ARG A 41 15.94 -7.88 10.43
C ARG A 41 15.39 -6.46 10.45
N GLY A 42 14.24 -6.26 9.83
CA GLY A 42 13.42 -5.05 9.92
C GLY A 42 12.15 -5.31 10.73
N PHE A 43 11.57 -4.26 11.28
CA PHE A 43 10.31 -4.31 12.03
C PHE A 43 9.27 -3.40 11.42
N VAL A 44 8.03 -3.88 11.28
CA VAL A 44 6.86 -3.09 10.89
C VAL A 44 5.93 -3.03 12.09
N TYR A 45 5.60 -1.82 12.51
CA TYR A 45 4.76 -1.58 13.69
C TYR A 45 3.33 -1.24 13.29
N ASP A 46 3.15 -0.43 12.25
CA ASP A 46 1.82 0.06 11.87
C ASP A 46 1.72 0.43 10.38
N LEU A 47 0.48 0.45 9.88
CA LEU A 47 0.10 0.87 8.54
C LEU A 47 -0.80 2.10 8.62
N ILE A 48 -0.29 3.24 8.15
CA ILE A 48 -1.01 4.52 8.21
C ILE A 48 -1.67 4.80 6.86
N THR A 49 -2.99 4.96 6.87
CA THR A 49 -3.79 5.29 5.69
C THR A 49 -3.52 6.71 5.21
N THR A 50 -3.20 6.90 3.93
CA THR A 50 -3.05 8.27 3.38
C THR A 50 -4.40 8.98 3.44
N PRO A 51 -4.45 10.23 3.97
CA PRO A 51 -5.68 11.00 4.00
C PRO A 51 -6.15 11.36 2.57
N PRO A 52 -7.44 11.68 2.38
CA PRO A 52 -7.93 12.26 1.13
C PRO A 52 -7.13 13.49 0.74
N THR A 53 -6.98 13.73 -0.57
CA THR A 53 -6.33 14.93 -1.08
C THR A 53 -7.13 16.19 -0.73
N ASP A 54 -6.51 17.37 -0.82
CA ASP A 54 -7.19 18.66 -0.57
C ASP A 54 -8.44 18.85 -1.45
N GLY A 55 -8.49 18.19 -2.62
CA GLY A 55 -9.67 18.17 -3.49
C GLY A 55 -10.78 17.20 -3.07
N GLY A 56 -10.63 16.53 -1.92
CA GLY A 56 -11.55 15.51 -1.41
C GLY A 56 -11.48 14.15 -2.13
N GLY A 57 -10.53 13.97 -3.05
CA GLY A 57 -10.33 12.73 -3.80
C GLY A 57 -9.40 11.73 -3.10
N PRO A 58 -9.39 10.46 -3.50
CA PRO A 58 -8.45 9.49 -2.94
C PRO A 58 -7.04 9.68 -3.52
N ALA A 59 -6.00 9.48 -2.70
CA ALA A 59 -4.60 9.54 -3.11
C ALA A 59 -4.18 8.39 -4.06
N CYS A 60 -4.97 7.32 -4.09
CA CYS A 60 -4.82 6.19 -5.00
C CYS A 60 -6.19 5.85 -5.61
N SER A 61 -6.23 5.68 -6.93
CA SER A 61 -7.45 5.32 -7.65
C SER A 61 -7.17 4.35 -8.78
N LEU A 62 -8.21 3.70 -9.27
CA LEU A 62 -8.13 2.82 -10.43
C LEU A 62 -8.35 3.64 -11.71
N ARG A 63 -7.39 3.57 -12.63
CA ARG A 63 -7.53 4.12 -13.98
C ARG A 63 -8.51 3.26 -14.75
N SER A 64 -9.74 3.75 -14.90
CA SER A 64 -10.67 3.19 -15.88
C SER A 64 -10.28 3.72 -17.27
N GLU A 65 -10.08 2.82 -18.24
CA GLU A 65 -10.00 3.21 -19.65
C GLU A 65 -11.37 3.72 -20.11
N GLY A 66 -11.65 5.01 -19.88
CA GLY A 66 -12.92 5.64 -20.25
C GLY A 66 -13.18 7.06 -19.75
N GLY A 67 -12.20 7.76 -19.18
CA GLY A 67 -12.37 9.12 -18.64
C GLY A 67 -12.25 10.24 -19.68
N GLY A 68 -13.10 10.23 -20.71
CA GLY A 68 -13.40 11.43 -21.51
C GLY A 68 -14.59 12.15 -20.90
N ARG A 69 -14.49 13.47 -20.72
CA ARG A 69 -15.59 14.36 -20.32
C ARG A 69 -16.79 14.22 -21.27
N ASP A 70 -17.95 14.57 -20.71
CA ASP A 70 -19.20 15.02 -21.34
C ASP A 70 -20.38 14.04 -21.53
N ASP A 71 -21.51 14.53 -21.01
CA ASP A 71 -22.89 14.22 -21.37
C ASP A 71 -23.09 13.96 -22.88
N LYS A 72 -23.40 12.70 -23.26
CA LYS A 72 -24.50 12.33 -24.19
C LYS A 72 -24.49 10.85 -24.57
N LYS A 73 -25.52 10.16 -24.12
CA LYS A 73 -26.33 9.14 -24.82
C LYS A 73 -25.83 8.66 -26.21
N LYS A 74 -25.32 7.42 -26.32
CA LYS A 74 -25.79 6.38 -27.27
C LYS A 74 -25.00 5.06 -27.19
N VAL A 75 -25.77 3.98 -27.33
CA VAL A 75 -25.41 2.56 -27.46
C VAL A 75 -24.43 2.29 -28.61
N SER A 76 -23.39 1.47 -28.40
CA SER A 76 -23.00 0.39 -29.34
C SER A 76 -21.93 -0.59 -28.82
N LYS A 77 -22.19 -1.83 -29.20
CA LYS A 77 -21.57 -3.15 -28.99
C LYS A 77 -20.12 -3.24 -29.53
N GLY A 78 -19.19 -3.80 -28.76
CA GLY A 78 -17.84 -4.14 -29.22
C GLY A 78 -16.92 -4.59 -28.09
N GLY A 79 -16.98 -5.88 -27.74
CA GLY A 79 -16.12 -6.46 -26.70
C GLY A 79 -14.64 -6.46 -27.10
N LYS A 80 -13.84 -5.66 -26.39
CA LYS A 80 -12.40 -5.89 -26.23
C LYS A 80 -12.20 -6.62 -24.89
N PRO A 81 -11.14 -7.43 -24.73
CA PRO A 81 -10.84 -8.02 -23.43
C PRO A 81 -10.73 -6.88 -22.41
N SER A 82 -11.48 -7.02 -21.31
CA SER A 82 -11.52 -6.08 -20.20
C SER A 82 -10.08 -5.81 -19.76
N ALA A 83 -9.53 -4.65 -20.13
CA ALA A 83 -8.22 -4.24 -19.63
C ALA A 83 -8.38 -4.02 -18.12
N GLU A 84 -7.62 -4.78 -17.34
CA GLU A 84 -7.62 -4.65 -15.88
C GLU A 84 -7.19 -3.22 -15.51
N PRO A 85 -7.94 -2.52 -14.65
CA PRO A 85 -7.66 -1.13 -14.37
C PRO A 85 -6.35 -1.00 -13.58
N SER A 86 -5.42 -0.18 -14.08
CA SER A 86 -4.12 0.10 -13.43
C SER A 86 -4.27 1.14 -12.32
N LEU A 87 -3.32 1.18 -11.38
CA LEU A 87 -3.31 2.13 -10.29
C LEU A 87 -2.79 3.50 -10.73
N VAL A 88 -3.46 4.56 -10.27
CA VAL A 88 -2.99 5.94 -10.31
C VAL A 88 -2.69 6.35 -8.88
N ILE A 89 -1.43 6.69 -8.61
CA ILE A 89 -0.96 7.11 -7.29
C ILE A 89 -0.50 8.56 -7.40
N ASP A 90 -1.03 9.42 -6.55
CA ASP A 90 -0.51 10.77 -6.35
C ASP A 90 0.74 10.69 -5.46
N GLY A 91 1.89 10.49 -6.10
CA GLY A 91 3.16 10.30 -5.38
C GLY A 91 3.57 11.51 -4.56
N ASP A 92 3.23 12.73 -5.00
CA ASP A 92 3.56 13.97 -4.29
C ASP A 92 2.72 14.12 -3.02
N TRP A 93 1.43 13.77 -3.08
CA TRP A 93 0.57 13.76 -1.91
C TRP A 93 0.99 12.72 -0.87
N VAL A 94 1.31 11.49 -1.31
CA VAL A 94 1.79 10.42 -0.41
C VAL A 94 3.14 10.81 0.20
N ALA A 95 4.01 11.47 -0.57
CA ALA A 95 5.29 11.98 -0.08
C ALA A 95 5.12 13.10 0.96
N GLU A 96 4.19 14.03 0.76
CA GLU A 96 3.88 15.06 1.76
C GLU A 96 3.30 14.43 3.04
N HIS A 97 2.40 13.46 2.90
CA HIS A 97 1.93 12.70 4.06
C HIS A 97 3.07 11.98 4.79
N ALA A 98 4.00 11.37 4.04
CA ALA A 98 5.18 10.73 4.61
C ALA A 98 6.07 11.71 5.38
N ARG A 99 6.27 12.91 4.84
CA ARG A 99 7.02 13.99 5.51
C ARG A 99 6.34 14.39 6.81
N GLN A 100 5.02 14.54 6.81
CA GLN A 100 4.25 14.90 7.99
C GLN A 100 4.33 13.82 9.07
N VAL A 101 4.06 12.57 8.71
CA VAL A 101 4.14 11.42 9.63
C VAL A 101 5.54 11.26 10.17
N SER A 102 6.58 11.36 9.33
CA SER A 102 7.98 11.26 9.77
C SER A 102 8.34 12.32 10.81
N ARG A 103 7.66 13.49 10.81
CA ARG A 103 7.84 14.51 11.84
C ARG A 103 7.09 14.25 13.14
N MET A 104 6.07 13.41 13.09
CA MET A 104 5.26 13.04 14.25
C MET A 104 5.77 11.77 14.94
N LEU A 105 6.59 10.97 14.26
CA LEU A 105 7.20 9.79 14.85
C LEU A 105 8.35 10.17 15.79
N LEU A 106 8.34 9.60 16.99
CA LEU A 106 9.37 9.77 18.02
C LEU A 106 10.06 8.43 18.27
N GLY A 107 11.28 8.47 18.84
CA GLY A 107 11.91 7.25 19.39
C GLY A 107 12.52 6.29 18.35
N GLY A 108 13.00 6.79 17.21
CA GLY A 108 13.72 5.97 16.22
C GLY A 108 12.82 5.08 15.36
N MET A 109 11.52 5.37 15.34
CA MET A 109 10.56 4.87 14.36
C MET A 109 10.57 5.79 13.16
N ASN A 110 10.58 5.21 11.95
CA ASN A 110 10.60 5.96 10.70
C ASN A 110 9.50 5.44 9.76
N VAL A 111 9.16 6.25 8.77
CA VAL A 111 8.43 5.76 7.60
C VAL A 111 9.41 4.93 6.78
N VAL A 112 9.16 3.62 6.69
CA VAL A 112 10.05 2.65 6.05
C VAL A 112 9.59 2.24 4.66
N GLY A 113 8.43 2.72 4.22
CA GLY A 113 7.89 2.39 2.90
C GLY A 113 6.42 2.74 2.72
N ILE A 114 5.82 2.14 1.68
CA ILE A 114 4.40 2.29 1.36
C ILE A 114 3.71 0.93 1.27
N TYR A 115 2.43 0.90 1.63
CA TYR A 115 1.56 -0.22 1.31
C TYR A 115 0.52 0.18 0.26
N ILE A 116 0.09 -0.78 -0.54
CA ILE A 116 -0.94 -0.62 -1.55
C ILE A 116 -2.03 -1.64 -1.31
N TRP A 117 -3.24 -1.14 -1.16
CA TRP A 117 -4.46 -1.92 -1.16
C TRP A 117 -5.09 -1.85 -2.55
N ALA A 118 -5.14 -2.98 -3.25
CA ALA A 118 -5.72 -3.06 -4.59
C ALA A 118 -5.98 -4.52 -4.96
N SER A 119 -6.85 -4.77 -5.93
CA SER A 119 -6.99 -6.11 -6.50
C SER A 119 -5.65 -6.59 -7.08
N GLU A 120 -5.39 -7.90 -7.05
CA GLU A 120 -4.16 -8.48 -7.62
C GLU A 120 -4.02 -8.17 -9.12
N ALA A 121 -5.14 -8.15 -9.84
CA ALA A 121 -5.19 -7.79 -11.24
C ALA A 121 -4.76 -6.34 -11.49
N SER A 122 -5.28 -5.40 -10.69
CA SER A 122 -4.94 -3.98 -10.78
C SER A 122 -3.47 -3.70 -10.44
N PHE A 123 -2.94 -4.37 -9.42
CA PHE A 123 -1.53 -4.25 -9.06
C PHE A 123 -0.62 -4.75 -10.18
N LYS A 124 -0.93 -5.91 -10.78
CA LYS A 124 -0.19 -6.48 -11.92
C LYS A 124 -0.32 -5.65 -13.20
N ALA A 125 -1.46 -5.00 -13.41
CA ALA A 125 -1.68 -4.08 -14.52
C ALA A 125 -0.93 -2.75 -14.37
N THR A 126 -0.47 -2.42 -13.16
CA THR A 126 0.27 -1.20 -12.87
C THR A 126 1.72 -1.33 -13.33
N THR A 127 2.21 -0.31 -14.04
CA THR A 127 3.61 -0.32 -14.48
C THR A 127 4.55 -0.22 -13.28
N PRO A 128 5.60 -1.05 -13.18
CA PRO A 128 6.55 -1.01 -12.07
C PRO A 128 7.21 0.36 -11.85
N SER A 129 7.35 1.18 -12.89
CA SER A 129 7.89 2.54 -12.80
C SER A 129 7.03 3.47 -11.94
N ILE A 130 5.70 3.33 -11.98
CA ILE A 130 4.77 4.14 -11.17
C ILE A 130 4.97 3.80 -9.68
N LEU A 131 5.05 2.50 -9.38
CA LEU A 131 5.28 2.01 -8.03
C LEU A 131 6.65 2.46 -7.50
N ALA A 132 7.70 2.27 -8.31
CA ALA A 132 9.06 2.69 -7.97
C ALA A 132 9.17 4.20 -7.75
N GLN A 133 8.47 5.01 -8.56
CA GLN A 133 8.44 6.45 -8.40
C GLN A 133 7.76 6.86 -7.09
N ALA A 134 6.60 6.28 -6.77
CA ALA A 134 5.90 6.56 -5.51
C ALA A 134 6.75 6.20 -4.29
N VAL A 135 7.37 5.01 -4.30
CA VAL A 135 8.31 4.57 -3.26
C VAL A 135 9.47 5.54 -3.11
N ARG A 136 10.07 5.96 -4.22
CA ARG A 136 11.21 6.91 -4.22
C ARG A 136 10.83 8.27 -3.65
N LEU A 137 9.68 8.83 -4.03
CA LEU A 137 9.22 10.12 -3.53
C LEU A 137 8.98 10.08 -2.02
N VAL A 138 8.37 8.99 -1.53
CA VAL A 138 8.16 8.76 -0.10
C VAL A 138 9.47 8.62 0.65
N ALA A 139 10.41 7.81 0.15
CA ALA A 139 11.73 7.64 0.78
C ALA A 139 12.47 8.99 0.89
N GLN A 140 12.43 9.82 -0.16
CA GLN A 140 13.04 11.15 -0.14
C GLN A 140 12.35 12.11 0.84
N ALA A 141 11.03 12.03 0.97
CA ALA A 141 10.28 12.92 1.84
C ALA A 141 10.34 12.50 3.32
N ALA A 142 10.49 11.20 3.57
CA ALA A 142 10.63 10.61 4.89
C ALA A 142 12.05 10.70 5.46
N SER A 143 13.08 10.93 4.62
CA SER A 143 14.45 11.03 5.10
C SER A 143 14.64 12.30 5.93
N TRP A 144 14.42 12.18 7.25
CA TRP A 144 14.97 13.13 8.20
C TRP A 144 16.49 12.95 8.21
N TYR A 145 17.26 14.05 8.21
CA TYR A 145 18.73 14.13 8.31
C TYR A 145 19.39 12.79 8.70
N ASN A 146 20.03 12.09 7.74
CA ASN A 146 20.72 10.79 7.91
C ASN A 146 19.86 9.51 7.89
N SER A 147 18.92 9.38 6.95
CA SER A 147 18.44 8.05 6.60
C SER A 147 19.53 7.31 5.81
N GLU A 148 20.37 6.54 6.50
CA GLU A 148 21.32 5.58 5.91
C GLU A 148 20.61 4.40 5.21
N PHE A 149 19.29 4.47 5.08
CA PHE A 149 18.46 3.45 4.47
C PHE A 149 18.27 3.74 2.98
N ASP A 150 19.10 3.09 2.15
CA ASP A 150 18.90 3.00 0.70
C ASP A 150 17.78 1.99 0.33
N GLU A 151 17.02 1.54 1.32
CA GLU A 151 16.01 0.50 1.19
C GLU A 151 14.65 1.01 1.66
N SER A 152 13.63 0.81 0.83
CA SER A 152 12.24 1.13 1.15
C SER A 152 11.36 -0.09 0.90
N LEU A 153 10.43 -0.35 1.82
CA LEU A 153 9.50 -1.45 1.75
C LEU A 153 8.30 -1.12 0.85
N LEU A 154 7.84 -2.09 0.08
CA LEU A 154 6.58 -2.03 -0.66
C LEU A 154 5.75 -3.27 -0.28
N ILE A 155 4.61 -3.06 0.37
CA ILE A 155 3.66 -4.13 0.69
C ILE A 155 2.46 -4.01 -0.23
N HIS A 156 2.10 -5.09 -0.92
CA HIS A 156 0.83 -5.18 -1.64
C HIS A 156 -0.13 -6.05 -0.84
N ILE A 157 -1.28 -5.48 -0.48
CA ILE A 157 -2.38 -6.15 0.19
C ILE A 157 -3.50 -6.31 -0.85
N SER A 158 -3.74 -7.55 -1.26
CA SER A 158 -4.75 -7.86 -2.27
C SER A 158 -6.08 -8.25 -1.65
N TYR A 159 -7.15 -7.62 -2.14
CA TYR A 159 -8.48 -8.16 -1.98
C TYR A 159 -8.82 -8.97 -3.24
N SER A 160 -9.11 -10.26 -3.07
CA SER A 160 -9.55 -11.10 -4.19
C SER A 160 -11.06 -10.95 -4.37
N PRO A 161 -11.56 -10.55 -5.56
CA PRO A 161 -12.98 -10.63 -5.85
C PRO A 161 -13.32 -12.11 -6.08
N ARG A 162 -13.94 -12.73 -5.07
CA ARG A 162 -14.39 -14.15 -5.01
C ARG A 162 -13.26 -15.18 -4.88
N ARG A 163 -12.70 -15.28 -3.67
CA ARG A 163 -12.49 -16.52 -2.88
C ARG A 163 -11.39 -16.24 -1.86
N SER A 164 -11.76 -16.18 -0.58
CA SER A 164 -10.78 -16.31 0.50
C SER A 164 -10.25 -17.74 0.48
N THR A 165 -8.99 -17.92 0.13
CA THR A 165 -8.24 -19.14 0.46
C THR A 165 -7.10 -18.77 1.38
N THR A 166 -7.34 -18.91 2.67
CA THR A 166 -6.29 -19.05 3.68
C THR A 166 -5.61 -20.40 3.44
N PHE A 167 -4.34 -20.43 3.02
CA PHE A 167 -3.53 -21.65 3.13
C PHE A 167 -3.07 -21.77 4.58
N GLY A 168 -3.94 -22.33 5.43
CA GLY A 168 -3.65 -22.58 6.84
C GLY A 168 -2.87 -23.87 7.01
N SER A 169 -1.63 -23.78 7.45
CA SER A 169 -0.90 -24.91 8.03
C SER A 169 -1.58 -25.26 9.36
N SER A 170 -2.15 -26.45 9.44
CA SER A 170 -2.82 -26.96 10.65
C SER A 170 -1.83 -27.09 11.82
N MET A 171 -1.95 -26.25 12.85
CA MET A 171 -1.43 -26.56 14.19
C MET A 171 -2.56 -27.15 15.02
N LYS A 172 -2.47 -28.45 15.30
CA LYS A 172 -3.31 -29.11 16.32
C LYS A 172 -2.76 -28.72 17.70
N GLN A 173 -3.55 -28.01 18.50
CA GLN A 173 -3.34 -27.96 19.95
C GLN A 173 -3.94 -29.21 20.57
N SER A 174 -3.09 -30.05 21.17
CA SER A 174 -3.50 -31.08 22.11
C SER A 174 -3.72 -30.43 23.47
N ALA A 175 -4.96 -30.46 23.96
CA ALA A 175 -5.28 -30.17 25.35
C ALA A 175 -5.04 -31.44 26.17
N THR A 176 -4.12 -31.37 27.13
CA THR A 176 -3.95 -32.35 28.21
C THR A 176 -4.52 -31.74 29.49
N PRO A 177 -5.18 -32.52 30.34
CA PRO A 177 -5.01 -32.44 31.78
C PRO A 177 -3.91 -33.41 32.25
#